data_AF-A0A654ETJ9-F1
#
_entry.id   AF-A0A654ETJ9-F1
#
_cell.length_a   1.000
_cell.length_b   1.000
_cell.length_c   1.000
_cell.angle_alpha   90.00
_cell.angle_beta   90.00
_cell.angle_gamma   90.00
#
_symmetry.space_group_name_H-M   'P 1'
#
loop_
_entity.id
_entity.type
_entity.pdbx_description
1 polymer ?
#
loop_
_entity_poly.entity_id
_entity_poly.type
_entity_poly.pdbx_seq_one_letter_code
_entity_poly.pdbx_strand_id
1 'polypeptide(L)'
;MLPFKDLVRTSVLSRRWRYLCRETTSLVFNESDFVNLSVFDREMVEPDRVFFVRVMREWISRFTGKIIENFEIHLSQPMGFAGDIMSLTEFATSRQVKNLVLDFSDPIQRNLSQAQQIIRDGLLRCRYPQKNELDVSHLFFNLLYVRNLTVCSFFLQVLQDCDDPMALHDSMKTQHLVMKTNMHANDFVGISIFLNSCPELESLTFDLVTSSRFVRAPSPLVIDPVSHWLTSKSYECLEKTLKAEGLNHNQKRWVLAGVEEVQQNFKRASRHLRITLHNA
;
A
#
# COMPACT_ATOMS: atom_id res chain seq x y z
N MET A 1 9.07 13.88 16.05
CA MET A 1 9.76 13.11 14.99
C MET A 1 10.40 14.10 14.04
N LEU A 2 11.64 13.88 13.63
CA LEU A 2 12.27 14.68 12.57
C LEU A 2 12.01 14.00 11.23
N PRO A 3 11.54 14.73 10.20
CA PRO A 3 11.44 14.21 8.84
C PRO A 3 12.77 13.62 8.37
N PHE A 4 12.71 12.57 7.54
CA PHE A 4 13.90 11.90 7.01
C PHE A 4 14.84 12.88 6.27
N LYS A 5 14.29 13.87 5.56
CA LYS A 5 15.04 14.95 4.94
C LYS A 5 15.97 15.69 5.92
N ASP A 6 15.50 15.93 7.13
CA ASP A 6 16.28 16.62 8.17
C ASP A 6 17.34 15.69 8.76
N LEU A 7 17.04 14.39 8.91
CA LEU A 7 18.03 13.37 9.30
C LEU A 7 19.14 13.19 8.25
N VAL A 8 18.81 13.18 6.96
CA VAL A 8 19.80 13.08 5.87
C VAL A 8 20.66 14.34 5.82
N ARG A 9 20.04 15.53 5.83
CA ARG A 9 20.77 16.80 5.81
C ARG A 9 21.72 16.94 6.99
N THR A 10 21.28 16.59 8.20
CA THR A 10 22.09 16.75 9.42
C THR A 10 23.14 15.64 9.61
N SER A 11 22.88 14.41 9.17
CA SER A 11 23.85 13.29 9.26
C SER A 11 25.01 13.39 8.26
N VAL A 12 24.77 13.97 7.08
CA VAL A 12 25.83 14.34 6.13
C VAL A 12 26.72 15.43 6.73
N LEU A 13 26.13 16.38 7.45
CA LEU A 13 26.85 17.52 8.04
C LEU A 13 27.54 17.19 9.37
N SER A 14 27.27 16.05 10.02
CA SER A 14 27.84 15.77 11.35
C SER A 14 27.94 14.29 11.71
N ARG A 15 29.12 13.88 12.19
CA ARG A 15 29.40 12.54 12.74
C ARG A 15 28.50 12.18 13.93
N ARG A 16 28.05 13.16 14.72
CA ARG A 16 27.18 12.93 15.89
C ARG A 16 25.77 12.52 15.47
N TRP A 17 25.26 13.09 14.37
CA TRP A 17 23.94 12.76 13.84
C TRP A 17 23.90 11.37 13.19
N ARG A 18 25.03 10.88 12.66
CA ARG A 18 25.17 9.46 12.26
C ARG A 18 24.92 8.47 13.39
N TYR A 19 25.22 8.82 14.65
CA TYR A 19 24.92 7.97 15.81
C TYR A 19 23.44 8.07 16.22
N LEU A 20 22.84 9.25 16.17
CA LEU A 20 21.40 9.43 16.43
C LEU A 20 20.53 8.67 15.40
N CYS A 21 20.98 8.58 14.14
CA CYS A 21 20.33 7.71 13.15
C CYS A 21 20.38 6.21 13.50
N ARG A 22 21.24 5.76 14.42
CA ARG A 22 21.28 4.37 14.90
C ARG A 22 20.24 4.08 15.97
N GLU A 23 19.79 5.12 16.67
CA GLU A 23 18.79 5.03 17.75
C GLU A 23 17.36 5.23 17.22
N THR A 24 17.20 5.58 15.95
CA THR A 24 15.86 5.76 15.36
C THR A 24 15.14 4.42 15.27
N THR A 25 13.94 4.36 15.85
CA THR A 25 13.03 3.21 15.74
C THR A 25 11.94 3.45 14.68
N SER A 26 11.91 4.64 14.09
CA SER A 26 10.96 4.99 13.05
C SER A 26 11.66 5.66 11.88
N LEU A 27 11.28 5.26 10.67
CA LEU A 27 11.85 5.76 9.44
C LEU A 27 10.74 5.97 8.42
N VAL A 28 10.64 7.19 7.91
CA VAL A 28 9.61 7.61 6.97
C VAL A 28 10.29 8.17 5.74
N PHE A 29 10.26 7.43 4.64
CA PHE A 29 10.70 7.92 3.35
C PHE A 29 9.51 8.54 2.62
N ASN A 30 9.56 9.85 2.36
CA ASN A 30 8.51 10.55 1.63
C ASN A 30 9.05 11.26 0.40
N GLU A 31 8.60 10.85 -0.78
CA GLU A 31 9.03 11.41 -2.07
C GLU A 31 8.79 12.92 -2.15
N SER A 32 7.69 13.42 -1.59
CA SER A 32 7.34 14.86 -1.60
C SER A 32 8.35 15.74 -0.86
N ASP A 33 9.18 15.15 0.02
CA ASP A 33 10.26 15.88 0.69
C ASP A 33 11.42 16.20 -0.26
N PHE A 34 11.57 15.44 -1.35
CA PHE A 34 12.72 15.50 -2.26
C PHE A 34 12.34 15.94 -3.67
N VAL A 35 11.14 15.58 -4.13
CA VAL A 35 10.70 15.79 -5.51
C VAL A 35 9.58 16.82 -5.50
N ASN A 36 9.70 17.86 -6.33
CA ASN A 36 8.59 18.78 -6.55
C ASN A 36 7.56 18.13 -7.47
N LEU A 37 6.64 17.38 -6.87
CA LEU A 37 5.64 16.63 -7.61
C LEU A 37 4.73 17.56 -8.46
N SER A 38 4.59 18.86 -8.11
CA SER A 38 3.71 19.80 -8.82
C SER A 38 4.06 20.03 -10.30
N VAL A 39 5.27 19.65 -10.73
CA VAL A 39 5.75 19.81 -12.11
C VAL A 39 5.02 18.86 -13.06
N PHE A 40 4.49 19.39 -14.17
CA PHE A 40 3.68 18.62 -15.12
C PHE A 40 4.47 17.48 -15.78
N ASP A 41 5.74 17.75 -16.06
CA ASP A 41 6.60 16.89 -16.85
C ASP A 41 7.40 15.92 -15.99
N ARG A 42 7.14 14.62 -16.19
CA ARG A 42 7.83 13.56 -15.47
C ARG A 42 9.29 13.42 -15.91
N GLU A 43 9.66 13.85 -17.12
CA GLU A 43 11.07 13.89 -17.53
C GLU A 43 11.87 14.87 -16.68
N MET A 44 11.25 15.96 -16.24
CA MET A 44 11.91 16.95 -15.41
C MET A 44 12.09 16.48 -13.97
N VAL A 45 11.23 15.60 -13.45
CA VAL A 45 11.33 15.08 -12.07
C VAL A 45 11.98 13.70 -11.96
N GLU A 46 12.15 12.95 -13.05
CA GLU A 46 12.71 11.60 -12.99
C GLU A 46 14.12 11.52 -12.40
N PRO A 47 15.05 12.46 -12.71
CA PRO A 47 16.35 12.48 -12.04
C PRO A 47 16.24 12.62 -10.52
N ASP A 48 15.30 13.43 -10.03
CA ASP A 48 15.08 13.64 -8.59
C ASP A 48 14.46 12.39 -7.94
N ARG A 49 13.57 11.69 -8.64
CA ARG A 49 12.99 10.41 -8.19
C ARG A 49 14.04 9.32 -8.07
N VAL A 50 14.87 9.15 -9.11
CA VAL A 50 16.00 8.21 -9.08
C VAL A 50 16.97 8.56 -7.96
N PHE A 51 17.25 9.86 -7.76
CA PHE A 51 18.07 10.32 -6.64
C PHE A 51 17.46 9.96 -5.29
N PHE A 52 16.16 10.20 -5.10
CA PHE A 52 15.44 9.86 -3.87
C PHE A 52 15.51 8.36 -3.57
N VAL A 53 15.19 7.50 -4.54
CA VAL A 53 15.26 6.03 -4.37
C VAL A 53 16.69 5.57 -4.06
N ARG A 54 17.70 6.16 -4.72
CA ARG A 54 19.11 5.88 -4.39
C ARG A 54 19.44 6.25 -2.95
N VAL A 55 18.96 7.40 -2.46
CA VAL A 55 19.16 7.83 -1.07
C VAL A 55 18.52 6.82 -0.10
N MET A 56 17.33 6.31 -0.40
CA MET A 56 16.69 5.26 0.41
C MET A 56 17.55 4.00 0.47
N ARG A 57 18.04 3.51 -0.68
CA ARG A 57 18.93 2.34 -0.81
C ARG A 57 20.23 2.50 -0.04
N GLU A 58 20.88 3.65 -0.18
CA GLU A 58 22.11 3.96 0.55
C GLU A 58 21.88 4.01 2.06
N TRP A 59 20.71 4.49 2.49
CA TRP A 59 20.39 4.55 3.90
C TRP A 59 20.21 3.16 4.51
N ILE A 60 19.38 2.30 3.90
CA ILE A 60 19.13 0.94 4.42
C ILE A 60 20.40 0.09 4.44
N SER A 61 21.29 0.25 3.45
CA SER A 61 22.56 -0.49 3.37
C SER A 61 23.56 -0.07 4.45
N ARG A 62 23.50 1.19 4.92
CA ARG A 62 24.38 1.72 5.97
C ARG A 62 23.76 1.61 7.37
N PHE A 63 22.50 1.22 7.49
CA PHE A 63 21.84 1.12 8.78
C PHE A 63 22.36 -0.06 9.60
N THR A 64 23.03 0.26 10.71
CA THR A 64 23.57 -0.73 11.66
C THR A 64 22.75 -0.82 12.95
N GLY A 65 21.62 -0.10 13.05
CA GLY A 65 20.74 -0.17 14.21
C GLY A 65 20.06 -1.54 14.32
N LYS A 66 19.55 -1.88 15.50
CA LYS A 66 18.98 -3.21 15.77
C LYS A 66 17.47 -3.30 15.51
N ILE A 67 16.71 -2.27 15.85
CA ILE A 67 15.25 -2.32 15.85
C ILE A 67 14.70 -1.15 15.03
N ILE A 68 13.80 -1.45 14.10
CA ILE A 68 12.90 -0.46 13.49
C ILE A 68 11.49 -0.94 13.76
N GLU A 69 10.73 -0.16 14.50
CA GLU A 69 9.33 -0.43 14.80
C GLU A 69 8.43 0.05 13.67
N ASN A 70 8.73 1.22 13.10
CA ASN A 70 7.92 1.88 12.08
C ASN A 70 8.75 2.13 10.83
N PHE A 71 8.30 1.62 9.69
CA PHE A 71 8.94 1.83 8.40
C PHE A 71 7.90 2.23 7.37
N GLU A 72 8.06 3.41 6.79
CA GLU A 72 7.10 3.95 5.85
C GLU A 72 7.78 4.34 4.54
N ILE A 73 7.15 3.95 3.44
CA ILE A 73 7.57 4.26 2.09
C ILE A 73 6.41 4.95 1.40
N HIS A 74 6.61 6.22 1.06
CA HIS A 74 5.68 7.03 0.26
C HIS A 74 6.37 7.38 -1.07
N LEU A 75 6.03 6.65 -2.13
CA LEU A 75 6.66 6.74 -3.45
C LEU A 75 5.61 6.63 -4.56
N SER A 76 5.23 7.75 -5.18
CA SER A 76 4.18 7.76 -6.20
C SER A 76 4.55 6.88 -7.39
N GLN A 77 3.62 6.03 -7.85
CA GLN A 77 3.73 5.23 -9.08
C GLN A 77 5.12 4.61 -9.30
N PRO A 78 5.49 3.57 -8.53
CA PRO A 78 6.87 3.07 -8.43
C PRO A 78 7.27 2.17 -9.62
N MET A 79 6.64 2.34 -10.78
CA MET A 79 7.02 1.64 -12.01
C MET A 79 8.49 1.92 -12.30
N GLY A 80 9.26 0.85 -12.56
CA GLY A 80 10.71 0.92 -12.76
C GLY A 80 11.56 0.71 -11.49
N PHE A 81 10.96 0.77 -10.29
CA PHE A 81 11.66 0.62 -9.01
C PHE A 81 11.37 -0.69 -8.29
N ALA A 82 10.87 -1.73 -8.97
CA ALA A 82 10.46 -2.98 -8.33
C ALA A 82 11.59 -3.65 -7.53
N GLY A 83 12.81 -3.68 -8.07
CA GLY A 83 13.97 -4.20 -7.35
C GLY A 83 14.33 -3.39 -6.10
N ASP A 84 14.10 -2.07 -6.11
CA ASP A 84 14.31 -1.22 -4.94
C ASP A 84 13.23 -1.42 -3.89
N ILE A 85 11.96 -1.54 -4.31
CA ILE A 85 10.85 -1.89 -3.42
C ILE A 85 11.15 -3.22 -2.72
N MET A 86 11.63 -4.22 -3.47
CA MET A 86 11.97 -5.52 -2.90
C MET A 86 13.09 -5.40 -1.86
N SER A 87 14.20 -4.72 -2.18
CA SER A 87 15.27 -4.50 -1.21
C SER A 87 14.82 -3.73 0.04
N LEU A 88 13.86 -2.80 -0.11
CA LEU A 88 13.29 -2.05 1.01
C LEU A 88 12.40 -2.94 1.89
N THR A 89 11.59 -3.82 1.30
CA THR A 89 10.74 -4.74 2.08
C THR A 89 11.56 -5.84 2.75
N GLU A 90 12.56 -6.41 2.07
CA GLU A 90 13.55 -7.33 2.66
C GLU A 90 14.23 -6.71 3.88
N PHE A 91 14.63 -5.43 3.77
CA PHE A 91 15.19 -4.70 4.90
C PHE A 91 14.19 -4.61 6.06
N ALA A 92 12.93 -4.24 5.80
CA ALA A 92 11.89 -4.18 6.82
C ALA A 92 11.71 -5.52 7.55
N THR A 93 11.69 -6.63 6.80
CA THR A 93 11.62 -7.99 7.32
C THR A 93 12.83 -8.32 8.18
N SER A 94 14.05 -8.00 7.72
CA SER A 94 15.30 -8.23 8.46
C SER A 94 15.37 -7.48 9.79
N ARG A 95 14.62 -6.38 9.92
CA ARG A 95 14.51 -5.57 11.14
C ARG A 95 13.26 -5.87 11.97
N GLN A 96 12.47 -6.87 11.57
CA GLN A 96 11.23 -7.28 12.23
C GLN A 96 10.28 -6.10 12.46
N VAL A 97 10.12 -5.27 11.43
CA VAL A 97 9.24 -4.10 11.47
C VAL A 97 7.82 -4.52 11.83
N LYS A 98 7.23 -3.83 12.80
CA LYS A 98 5.85 -4.08 13.25
C LYS A 98 4.85 -3.24 12.45
N ASN A 99 5.21 -2.01 12.12
CA ASN A 99 4.37 -1.04 11.43
C ASN A 99 4.98 -0.72 10.07
N LEU A 100 4.35 -1.20 9.00
CA LEU A 100 4.82 -1.01 7.63
C LEU A 100 3.77 -0.25 6.81
N VAL A 101 4.21 0.84 6.18
CA VAL A 101 3.39 1.61 5.23
C VAL A 101 4.03 1.51 3.85
N LEU A 102 3.29 0.99 2.88
CA LEU A 102 3.64 0.96 1.47
C LEU A 102 2.62 1.79 0.68
N ASP A 103 2.85 3.10 0.63
CA ASP A 103 1.98 4.05 -0.05
C ASP A 103 2.58 4.52 -1.38
N PHE A 104 1.97 4.09 -2.46
CA PHE A 104 2.37 4.37 -3.82
C PHE A 104 1.34 5.19 -4.59
N SER A 105 0.41 5.79 -3.85
CA SER A 105 -0.60 6.70 -4.38
C SER A 105 0.09 7.90 -5.03
N ASP A 106 -0.46 8.38 -6.15
CA ASP A 106 -0.06 9.66 -6.71
C ASP A 106 -0.74 10.76 -5.88
N PRO A 107 0.02 11.59 -5.14
CA PRO A 107 -0.59 12.64 -4.32
C PRO A 107 -1.16 13.77 -5.18
N ILE A 108 -0.82 13.81 -6.48
CA ILE A 108 -1.29 14.86 -7.37
C ILE A 108 -2.47 14.36 -8.17
N GLN A 109 -3.63 14.75 -7.66
CA GLN A 109 -4.89 14.70 -8.37
C GLN A 109 -4.83 15.66 -9.56
N ARG A 110 -4.35 15.19 -10.71
CA ARG A 110 -4.74 15.81 -11.98
C ARG A 110 -6.09 15.22 -12.32
N ASN A 111 -7.10 16.06 -12.53
CA ASN A 111 -8.41 15.67 -13.08
C ASN A 111 -8.22 15.20 -14.53
N LEU A 112 -7.55 14.05 -14.68
CA LEU A 112 -7.33 13.39 -15.95
C LEU A 112 -8.62 12.64 -16.27
N SER A 113 -9.12 12.85 -17.48
CA SER A 113 -10.17 11.99 -18.04
C SER A 113 -9.68 10.54 -18.05
N GLN A 114 -10.60 9.58 -18.06
CA GLN A 114 -10.25 8.16 -18.13
C GLN A 114 -9.32 7.86 -19.31
N ALA A 115 -9.54 8.50 -20.46
CA ALA A 115 -8.66 8.39 -21.63
C ALA A 115 -7.24 8.92 -21.35
N GLN A 116 -7.11 10.06 -20.66
CA GLN A 116 -5.79 10.60 -20.28
C GLN A 116 -5.06 9.71 -19.28
N GLN A 117 -5.78 9.05 -18.37
CA GLN A 117 -5.18 8.06 -17.47
C GLN A 117 -4.67 6.83 -18.22
N ILE A 118 -5.47 6.29 -19.13
CA ILE A 118 -5.06 5.15 -19.97
C ILE A 118 -3.82 5.51 -20.78
N ILE A 119 -3.79 6.69 -21.40
CA ILE A 119 -2.61 7.16 -22.15
C ILE A 119 -1.41 7.29 -21.21
N ARG A 120 -1.58 7.90 -20.04
CA ARG A 120 -0.51 8.06 -19.05
C ARG A 120 0.04 6.71 -18.59
N ASP A 121 -0.83 5.76 -18.29
CA ASP A 121 -0.46 4.41 -17.83
C ASP A 121 0.19 3.61 -18.97
N GLY A 122 -0.30 3.75 -20.20
CA GLY A 122 0.33 3.21 -21.40
C GLY A 122 1.74 3.76 -21.61
N LEU A 123 1.93 5.08 -21.49
CA LEU A 123 3.25 5.72 -21.58
C LEU A 123 4.20 5.24 -20.47
N LEU A 124 3.71 5.06 -19.24
CA LEU A 124 4.50 4.50 -18.15
C LEU A 124 4.93 3.07 -18.44
N ARG A 125 4.03 2.22 -18.95
CA ARG A 125 4.37 0.85 -19.38
C ARG A 125 5.38 0.82 -20.52
N CYS A 126 5.29 1.76 -21.47
CA CYS A 126 6.27 1.88 -22.54
C CYS A 126 7.64 2.32 -22.02
N ARG A 127 7.69 3.22 -21.04
CA ARG A 127 8.94 3.73 -20.45
C ARG A 127 9.61 2.69 -19.55
N TYR A 128 8.81 1.94 -18.80
CA TYR A 128 9.27 0.85 -17.95
C TYR A 128 8.68 -0.46 -18.47
N PRO A 129 9.20 -1.01 -19.59
CA PRO A 129 8.74 -2.29 -20.10
C PRO A 129 8.89 -3.35 -19.01
N GLN A 130 7.92 -4.28 -18.93
CA GLN A 130 7.68 -5.29 -17.88
C GLN A 130 8.85 -6.20 -17.45
N LYS A 131 10.10 -5.92 -17.83
CA LYS A 131 11.29 -6.69 -17.44
C LYS A 131 11.53 -6.80 -15.93
N ASN A 132 10.90 -5.95 -15.11
CA ASN A 132 11.07 -5.93 -13.65
C ASN A 132 9.69 -5.87 -12.95
N GLU A 133 8.80 -6.83 -13.23
CA GLU A 133 7.57 -6.97 -12.45
C GLU A 133 7.87 -7.28 -10.97
N LEU A 134 6.98 -6.83 -10.09
CA LEU A 134 7.11 -7.05 -8.66
C LEU A 134 6.84 -8.53 -8.36
N ASP A 135 7.81 -9.24 -7.80
CA ASP A 135 7.63 -10.63 -7.36
C ASP A 135 6.66 -10.65 -6.16
N VAL A 136 5.40 -10.95 -6.43
CA VAL A 136 4.33 -10.90 -5.44
C VAL A 136 4.54 -11.93 -4.33
N SER A 137 4.97 -13.16 -4.66
CA SER A 137 5.19 -14.20 -3.65
C SER A 137 6.31 -13.80 -2.68
N HIS A 138 7.44 -13.31 -3.22
CA HIS A 138 8.54 -12.83 -2.37
C HIS A 138 8.14 -11.59 -1.56
N LEU A 139 7.34 -10.68 -2.13
CA LEU A 139 6.81 -9.56 -1.38
C LEU A 139 5.98 -10.04 -0.18
N PHE A 140 5.04 -10.97 -0.37
CA PHE A 140 4.18 -11.48 0.71
C PHE A 140 5.00 -12.20 1.78
N PHE A 141 6.05 -12.93 1.39
CA PHE A 141 7.02 -13.49 2.32
C PHE A 141 7.65 -12.41 3.22
N ASN A 142 8.00 -11.26 2.65
CA ASN A 142 8.54 -10.13 3.40
C ASN A 142 7.53 -9.50 4.38
N LEU A 143 6.23 -9.71 4.15
CA LEU A 143 5.14 -9.14 4.98
C LEU A 143 4.67 -10.06 6.12
N LEU A 144 5.16 -11.31 6.20
CA LEU A 144 4.63 -12.33 7.11
C LEU A 144 4.49 -11.91 8.57
N TYR A 145 5.45 -11.14 9.09
CA TYR A 145 5.50 -10.76 10.51
C TYR A 145 5.05 -9.33 10.79
N VAL A 146 4.59 -8.60 9.77
CA VAL A 146 4.08 -7.24 9.92
C VAL A 146 2.76 -7.28 10.67
N ARG A 147 2.65 -6.51 11.76
CA ARG A 147 1.42 -6.45 12.59
C ARG A 147 0.45 -5.38 12.11
N ASN A 148 0.97 -4.22 11.73
CA ASN A 148 0.20 -3.09 11.23
C ASN A 148 0.66 -2.80 9.80
N LEU A 149 -0.21 -3.07 8.83
CA LEU A 149 0.09 -2.91 7.42
C LEU A 149 -0.81 -1.84 6.80
N THR A 150 -0.20 -0.89 6.10
CA THR A 150 -0.91 0.06 5.24
C THR A 150 -0.48 -0.15 3.79
N VAL A 151 -1.45 -0.34 2.90
CA VAL A 151 -1.25 -0.47 1.44
C VAL A 151 -2.18 0.46 0.69
N CYS A 152 -1.87 0.75 -0.57
CA CYS A 152 -2.69 1.61 -1.44
C CYS A 152 -3.25 0.87 -2.66
N SER A 153 -4.18 1.51 -3.36
CA SER A 153 -4.82 1.00 -4.59
C SER A 153 -3.82 0.50 -5.63
N PHE A 154 -2.66 1.14 -5.80
CA PHE A 154 -1.62 0.62 -6.70
C PHE A 154 -1.23 -0.83 -6.37
N PHE A 155 -0.99 -1.15 -5.09
CA PHE A 155 -0.67 -2.53 -4.69
C PHE A 155 -1.84 -3.46 -4.94
N LEU A 156 -3.05 -3.06 -4.56
CA LEU A 156 -4.25 -3.88 -4.77
C LEU A 156 -4.41 -4.29 -6.24
N GLN A 157 -4.05 -3.40 -7.17
CA GLN A 157 -4.13 -3.66 -8.61
C GLN A 157 -2.97 -4.47 -9.18
N VAL A 158 -1.78 -4.39 -8.59
CA VAL A 158 -0.65 -5.27 -8.98
C VAL A 158 -0.96 -6.73 -8.68
N LEU A 159 -1.74 -6.98 -7.62
CA LEU A 159 -2.13 -8.33 -7.20
C LEU A 159 -3.20 -8.99 -8.09
N GLN A 160 -3.74 -8.29 -9.08
CA GLN A 160 -4.80 -8.82 -9.95
C GLN A 160 -4.41 -10.08 -10.72
N ASP A 161 -3.13 -10.22 -11.09
CA ASP A 161 -2.65 -11.36 -11.86
C ASP A 161 -2.08 -12.47 -10.95
N CYS A 162 -2.25 -12.34 -9.63
CA CYS A 162 -1.77 -13.31 -8.66
C CYS A 162 -2.90 -14.27 -8.28
N ASP A 163 -2.75 -15.55 -8.63
CA ASP A 163 -3.75 -16.58 -8.34
C ASP A 163 -3.81 -16.94 -6.84
N ASP A 164 -2.66 -17.19 -6.22
CA ASP A 164 -2.55 -17.46 -4.78
C ASP A 164 -1.16 -17.06 -4.23
N PRO A 165 -1.02 -15.85 -3.63
CA PRO A 165 0.27 -15.41 -3.10
C PRO A 165 0.69 -16.17 -1.83
N MET A 166 -0.23 -16.85 -1.17
CA MET A 166 0.01 -17.57 0.08
C MET A 166 0.22 -19.07 -0.13
N ALA A 167 0.10 -19.58 -1.36
CA ALA A 167 0.35 -21.00 -1.66
C ALA A 167 1.73 -21.50 -1.19
N LEU A 168 2.70 -20.58 -1.07
CA LEU A 168 4.09 -20.89 -0.74
C LEU A 168 4.50 -20.50 0.69
N HIS A 169 3.63 -19.83 1.46
CA HIS A 169 4.02 -19.20 2.73
C HIS A 169 2.90 -19.26 3.79
N ASP A 170 3.27 -19.23 5.07
CA ASP A 170 2.32 -19.17 6.19
C ASP A 170 1.45 -17.91 6.13
N SER A 171 0.27 -17.91 6.77
CA SER A 171 -0.56 -16.70 6.85
C SER A 171 0.15 -15.54 7.57
N MET A 172 -0.15 -14.31 7.15
CA MET A 172 0.41 -13.09 7.73
C MET A 172 -0.09 -12.88 9.16
N LYS A 173 0.80 -12.39 10.04
CA LYS A 173 0.50 -12.01 11.44
C LYS A 173 -0.08 -10.60 11.57
N THR A 174 -0.63 -10.08 10.48
CA THR A 174 -1.21 -8.75 10.42
C THR A 174 -2.53 -8.71 11.19
N GLN A 175 -2.58 -7.80 12.17
CA GLN A 175 -3.71 -7.57 13.06
C GLN A 175 -4.45 -6.28 12.68
N HIS A 176 -3.76 -5.32 12.07
CA HIS A 176 -4.37 -4.06 11.66
C HIS A 176 -4.00 -3.77 10.21
N LEU A 177 -5.02 -3.66 9.36
CA LEU A 177 -4.85 -3.45 7.93
C LEU A 177 -5.56 -2.17 7.51
N VAL A 178 -4.80 -1.26 6.90
CA VAL A 178 -5.31 -0.03 6.30
C VAL A 178 -5.13 -0.12 4.80
N MET A 179 -6.23 0.05 4.06
CA MET A 179 -6.24 0.08 2.61
C MET A 179 -6.63 1.49 2.14
N LYS A 180 -5.69 2.18 1.50
CA LYS A 180 -5.92 3.48 0.84
C LYS A 180 -6.48 3.24 -0.56
N THR A 181 -7.80 3.31 -0.72
CA THR A 181 -8.48 2.91 -1.95
C THR A 181 -9.78 3.68 -2.17
N ASN A 182 -10.15 3.84 -3.43
CA ASN A 182 -11.47 4.32 -3.85
C ASN A 182 -12.47 3.20 -4.15
N MET A 183 -12.15 1.95 -3.77
CA MET A 183 -12.95 0.75 -4.03
C MET A 183 -13.28 0.57 -5.52
N HIS A 184 -12.31 0.83 -6.40
CA HIS A 184 -12.50 0.56 -7.83
C HIS A 184 -12.58 -0.95 -8.05
N ALA A 185 -13.28 -1.40 -9.10
CA ALA A 185 -13.40 -2.83 -9.43
C ALA A 185 -12.04 -3.54 -9.52
N ASN A 186 -11.03 -2.80 -10.00
CA ASN A 186 -9.65 -3.26 -10.07
C ASN A 186 -9.01 -3.56 -8.70
N ASP A 187 -9.48 -2.96 -7.62
CA ASP A 187 -8.90 -3.16 -6.29
C ASP A 187 -9.42 -4.46 -5.65
N PHE A 188 -10.55 -5.01 -6.11
CA PHE A 188 -11.25 -6.08 -5.40
C PHE A 188 -10.47 -7.38 -5.28
N VAL A 189 -9.74 -7.78 -6.32
CA VAL A 189 -8.89 -8.98 -6.28
C VAL A 189 -7.80 -8.81 -5.19
N GLY A 190 -7.12 -7.67 -5.18
CA GLY A 190 -6.11 -7.37 -4.16
C GLY A 190 -6.68 -7.29 -2.75
N ILE A 191 -7.88 -6.71 -2.57
CA ILE A 191 -8.56 -6.68 -1.27
C ILE A 191 -8.84 -8.11 -0.80
N SER A 192 -9.41 -8.95 -1.68
CA SER A 192 -9.69 -10.36 -1.37
C SER A 192 -8.43 -11.11 -0.97
N ILE A 193 -7.34 -10.93 -1.71
CA ILE A 193 -6.04 -11.52 -1.41
C ILE A 193 -5.56 -11.14 0.00
N PHE A 194 -5.59 -9.86 0.36
CA PHE A 194 -5.13 -9.43 1.68
C PHE A 194 -6.03 -9.94 2.82
N LEU A 195 -7.34 -9.95 2.63
CA LEU A 195 -8.27 -10.48 3.62
C LEU A 195 -8.07 -11.98 3.87
N ASN A 196 -7.76 -12.74 2.81
CA ASN A 196 -7.39 -14.16 2.91
C ASN A 196 -6.01 -14.36 3.57
N SER A 197 -5.09 -13.43 3.33
CA SER A 197 -3.72 -13.53 3.84
C SER A 197 -3.60 -13.18 5.33
N CYS A 198 -4.57 -12.47 5.91
CA CYS A 198 -4.53 -11.94 7.29
C CYS A 198 -5.63 -12.55 8.18
N PRO A 199 -5.59 -13.84 8.56
CA PRO A 199 -6.65 -14.50 9.32
C PRO A 199 -6.81 -13.97 10.76
N GLU A 200 -5.76 -13.35 11.31
CA GLU A 200 -5.72 -12.82 12.68
C GLU A 200 -6.16 -11.34 12.77
N LEU A 201 -6.81 -10.80 11.73
CA LEU A 201 -7.12 -9.36 11.65
C LEU A 201 -8.07 -8.89 12.76
N GLU A 202 -7.65 -7.91 13.54
CA GLU A 202 -8.41 -7.27 14.61
C GLU A 202 -9.07 -5.95 14.15
N SER A 203 -8.47 -5.26 13.17
CA SER A 203 -9.00 -4.01 12.57
C SER A 203 -8.75 -3.93 11.08
N LEU A 204 -9.79 -3.52 10.34
CA LEU A 204 -9.74 -3.22 8.92
C LEU A 204 -10.21 -1.77 8.69
N THR A 205 -9.39 -0.97 8.03
CA THR A 205 -9.71 0.42 7.69
C THR A 205 -9.63 0.61 6.18
N PHE A 206 -10.70 1.13 5.59
CA PHE A 206 -10.68 1.67 4.23
C PHE A 206 -10.50 3.19 4.34
N ASP A 207 -9.32 3.66 3.98
CA ASP A 207 -9.02 5.09 3.86
C ASP A 207 -9.42 5.53 2.44
N LEU A 208 -10.59 6.17 2.35
CA LEU A 208 -11.18 6.61 1.08
C LEU A 208 -10.44 7.85 0.59
N VAL A 209 -9.28 7.62 -0.03
CA VAL A 209 -8.47 8.70 -0.57
C VAL A 209 -9.06 9.17 -1.89
N THR A 210 -9.64 10.37 -1.91
CA THR A 210 -10.17 11.06 -3.10
C THR A 210 -9.18 11.13 -4.28
N SER A 211 -7.89 10.91 -4.02
CA SER A 211 -6.76 11.12 -4.93
C SER A 211 -6.25 9.90 -5.70
N SER A 212 -6.67 8.65 -5.43
CA SER A 212 -6.10 7.48 -6.13
C SER A 212 -6.92 7.05 -7.35
N ARG A 213 -6.43 7.34 -8.55
CA ARG A 213 -6.85 6.67 -9.79
C ARG A 213 -5.60 6.18 -10.53
N PHE A 214 -4.94 5.19 -9.95
CA PHE A 214 -4.20 4.24 -10.77
C PHE A 214 -5.27 3.31 -11.35
N VAL A 215 -5.36 3.19 -12.67
CA VAL A 215 -6.32 2.27 -13.30
C VAL A 215 -5.53 1.43 -14.27
N ARG A 216 -5.09 0.26 -13.80
CA ARG A 216 -4.60 -0.78 -14.69
C ARG A 216 -5.64 -0.97 -15.81
N ALA A 217 -5.18 -0.99 -17.06
CA ALA A 217 -6.05 -1.25 -18.21
C ALA A 217 -6.97 -2.45 -17.87
N PRO A 218 -8.29 -2.33 -18.07
CA PRO A 218 -9.23 -3.33 -17.61
C PRO A 218 -8.79 -4.71 -18.11
N SER A 219 -8.74 -5.68 -17.21
CA SER A 219 -8.76 -7.08 -17.63
C SER A 219 -9.99 -7.26 -18.53
N PRO A 220 -9.91 -8.03 -19.63
CA PRO A 220 -11.08 -8.32 -20.47
C PRO A 220 -12.23 -8.97 -19.68
N LEU A 221 -11.93 -9.50 -18.48
CA LEU A 221 -12.91 -9.87 -17.47
C LEU A 221 -13.34 -8.63 -16.69
N VAL A 222 -14.44 -8.00 -17.12
CA VAL A 222 -15.11 -6.96 -16.32
C VAL A 222 -15.56 -7.61 -15.01
N ILE A 223 -14.90 -7.27 -13.91
CA ILE A 223 -15.30 -7.73 -12.58
C ILE A 223 -16.57 -6.97 -12.20
N ASP A 224 -17.72 -7.65 -12.28
CA ASP A 224 -18.94 -7.13 -11.69
C ASP A 224 -18.79 -7.08 -10.16
N PRO A 225 -18.86 -5.90 -9.54
CA PRO A 225 -18.66 -5.75 -8.11
C PRO A 225 -19.56 -6.67 -7.28
N VAL A 226 -20.85 -6.71 -7.64
CA VAL A 226 -21.86 -7.44 -6.89
C VAL A 226 -21.59 -8.94 -6.95
N SER A 227 -21.30 -9.46 -8.13
CA SER A 227 -20.96 -10.86 -8.34
C SER A 227 -19.68 -11.28 -7.61
N HIS A 228 -18.63 -10.45 -7.64
CA HIS A 228 -17.35 -10.73 -6.97
C HIS A 228 -17.53 -10.98 -5.47
N TRP A 229 -18.24 -10.09 -4.80
CA TRP A 229 -18.43 -10.17 -3.35
C TRP A 229 -19.48 -11.19 -2.91
N LEU A 230 -20.52 -11.43 -3.72
CA LEU A 230 -21.53 -12.45 -3.43
C LEU A 230 -20.99 -13.88 -3.59
N THR A 231 -20.10 -14.08 -4.55
CA THR A 231 -19.49 -15.40 -4.82
C THR A 231 -18.27 -15.69 -3.95
N SER A 232 -17.67 -14.65 -3.36
CA SER A 232 -16.56 -14.81 -2.43
C SER A 232 -16.95 -15.72 -1.25
N LYS A 233 -16.04 -16.66 -0.93
CA LYS A 233 -16.08 -17.42 0.33
C LYS A 233 -15.97 -16.45 1.51
N SER A 234 -16.47 -16.86 2.67
CA SER A 234 -16.30 -16.09 3.89
C SER A 234 -14.81 -16.02 4.24
N TYR A 235 -14.34 -14.81 4.55
CA TYR A 235 -12.96 -14.59 4.96
C TYR A 235 -12.81 -14.95 6.44
N GLU A 236 -11.84 -15.78 6.79
CA GLU A 236 -11.64 -16.28 8.16
C GLU A 236 -11.52 -15.15 9.19
N CYS A 237 -10.83 -14.07 8.83
CA CYS A 237 -10.66 -12.89 9.67
C CYS A 237 -11.98 -12.16 9.99
N LEU A 238 -12.95 -12.17 9.08
CA LEU A 238 -14.27 -11.58 9.30
C LEU A 238 -15.13 -12.41 10.26
N GLU A 239 -14.91 -13.72 10.27
CA GLU A 239 -15.66 -14.65 11.11
C GLU A 239 -15.10 -14.68 12.53
N LYS A 240 -13.76 -14.79 12.66
CA LYS A 240 -13.11 -15.14 13.93
C LYS A 240 -12.66 -13.94 14.76
N THR A 241 -12.05 -12.94 14.13
CA THR A 241 -11.23 -11.95 14.85
C THR A 241 -11.74 -10.52 14.72
N LEU A 242 -12.34 -10.16 13.58
CA LEU A 242 -12.97 -8.85 13.41
C LEU A 242 -14.21 -8.73 14.30
N LYS A 243 -14.06 -7.99 15.40
CA LYS A 243 -15.14 -7.62 16.32
C LYS A 243 -16.06 -6.61 15.63
N ALA A 244 -17.08 -7.13 14.96
CA ALA A 244 -18.24 -6.35 14.55
C ALA A 244 -19.35 -6.56 15.60
N GLU A 245 -19.29 -5.82 16.70
CA GLU A 245 -20.36 -5.89 17.70
C GLU A 245 -21.66 -5.36 17.08
N GLY A 246 -22.63 -6.25 16.87
CA GLY A 246 -23.97 -5.91 16.36
C GLY A 246 -24.28 -6.26 14.89
N LEU A 247 -23.36 -6.90 14.14
CA LEU A 247 -23.63 -7.35 12.76
C LEU A 247 -23.64 -8.88 12.65
N ASN A 248 -24.70 -9.44 12.09
CA ASN A 248 -24.80 -10.86 11.79
C ASN A 248 -23.97 -11.26 10.55
N HIS A 249 -23.80 -12.57 10.34
CA HIS A 249 -23.00 -13.14 9.24
C HIS A 249 -23.37 -12.56 7.87
N ASN A 250 -24.66 -12.35 7.59
CA ASN A 250 -25.11 -11.81 6.31
C ASN A 250 -24.80 -10.32 6.21
N GLN A 251 -24.95 -9.55 7.29
CA GLN A 251 -24.63 -8.11 7.32
C GLN A 251 -23.13 -7.82 7.12
N LYS A 252 -22.24 -8.68 7.65
CA LYS A 252 -20.80 -8.61 7.33
C LYS A 252 -20.53 -8.84 5.84
N ARG A 253 -21.33 -9.69 5.19
CA ARG A 253 -21.28 -9.98 3.75
C ARG A 253 -21.79 -8.79 2.90
N TRP A 254 -22.87 -8.13 3.33
CA TRP A 254 -23.44 -6.95 2.68
C TRP A 254 -22.53 -5.72 2.74
N VAL A 255 -21.81 -5.54 3.85
CA VAL A 255 -20.77 -4.51 4.01
C VAL A 255 -19.66 -4.62 2.94
N LEU A 256 -19.40 -5.83 2.44
CA LEU A 256 -18.44 -6.04 1.35
C LEU A 256 -19.12 -6.03 -0.03
N ALA A 257 -20.38 -6.45 -0.13
CA ALA A 257 -21.06 -6.66 -1.41
C ALA A 257 -21.62 -5.42 -2.11
N GLY A 258 -21.93 -4.36 -1.38
CA GLY A 258 -22.67 -3.25 -1.97
C GLY A 258 -21.79 -2.09 -2.41
N VAL A 259 -21.10 -2.09 -3.54
CA VAL A 259 -20.23 -0.93 -3.89
C VAL A 259 -20.98 0.43 -3.96
N GLU A 260 -22.28 0.42 -4.28
CA GLU A 260 -23.14 1.62 -4.21
C GLU A 260 -23.93 1.75 -2.90
N GLU A 261 -24.39 0.63 -2.33
CA GLU A 261 -25.13 0.64 -1.06
C GLU A 261 -24.24 0.86 0.17
N VAL A 262 -22.97 0.43 0.12
CA VAL A 262 -21.91 0.68 1.11
C VAL A 262 -21.59 2.17 1.12
N GLN A 263 -21.44 2.83 -0.03
CA GLN A 263 -21.22 4.28 -0.07
C GLN A 263 -22.38 5.08 0.54
N GLN A 264 -23.63 4.66 0.37
CA GLN A 264 -24.80 5.33 0.96
C GLN A 264 -25.11 4.91 2.41
N ASN A 265 -25.00 3.64 2.78
CA ASN A 265 -25.33 3.11 4.10
C ASN A 265 -24.17 3.25 5.11
N PHE A 266 -22.91 3.31 4.70
CA PHE A 266 -21.78 3.59 5.61
C PHE A 266 -21.84 5.00 6.21
N LYS A 267 -22.49 5.97 5.55
CA LYS A 267 -22.75 7.29 6.14
C LYS A 267 -23.78 7.24 7.29
N ARG A 268 -24.55 6.17 7.43
CA ARG A 268 -25.67 6.08 8.39
C ARG A 268 -25.46 5.10 9.54
N ALA A 269 -24.61 4.09 9.40
CA ALA A 269 -24.48 3.05 10.41
C ALA A 269 -23.01 2.73 10.73
N SER A 270 -22.49 3.23 11.85
CA SER A 270 -21.90 2.38 12.91
C SER A 270 -21.17 3.20 13.99
N ARG A 271 -21.32 2.77 15.25
CA ARG A 271 -20.53 3.24 16.41
C ARG A 271 -19.59 2.16 16.98
N HIS A 272 -19.59 0.92 16.47
CA HIS A 272 -18.91 -0.21 17.13
C HIS A 272 -18.19 -1.17 16.16
N LEU A 273 -17.89 -0.70 14.96
CA LEU A 273 -16.87 -1.25 14.07
C LEU A 273 -15.89 -0.10 13.81
N ARG A 274 -14.61 -0.20 14.16
CA ARG A 274 -13.61 0.78 13.69
C ARG A 274 -13.25 0.48 12.23
N ILE A 275 -14.24 0.61 11.34
CA ILE A 275 -13.95 1.04 9.97
C ILE A 275 -13.95 2.55 10.04
N THR A 276 -12.75 3.13 10.17
CA THR A 276 -12.61 4.58 10.21
C THR A 276 -12.60 5.10 8.78
N LEU A 277 -13.75 5.53 8.28
CA LEU A 277 -13.82 6.28 7.03
C LEU A 277 -13.39 7.72 7.31
N HIS A 278 -12.14 8.04 7.00
CA HIS A 278 -11.72 9.42 6.90
C HIS A 278 -12.08 9.92 5.49
N ASN A 279 -13.00 10.87 5.41
CA ASN A 279 -13.10 11.73 4.23
C ASN A 279 -12.12 12.88 4.46
N ALA A 280 -11.20 13.07 3.51
CA ALA A 280 -10.41 14.30 3.41
C ALA A 280 -11.26 15.44 2.85
#